data_AF-A0A174P373-F1
#
_entry.id   AF-A0A174P373-F1
#
_cell.length_a   1.000
_cell.length_b   1.000
_cell.length_c   1.000
_cell.angle_alpha   90.00
_cell.angle_beta   90.00
_cell.angle_gamma   90.00
#
_symmetry.space_group_name_H-M   'P 1'
#
loop_
_entity.id
_entity.type
_entity.pdbx_description
1 polymer ?
#
loop_
_entity_poly.entity_id
_entity_poly.type
_entity_poly.pdbx_seq_one_letter_code
_entity_poly.pdbx_strand_id
1 'polypeptide(L)'
;MVGILNFSFDETDNEYFHHEVKLVDLHTHKVFYDKLAFIYLEMPKFSKPEEELETMFDKWLFVLRNLSSLLERPRALQERVFNRLFEAAEIAKFSRKELSEYWESLKNFRDWYSVMKTQLKKGREEGRKAGLEKGRREMQWMNACKMKEDGMSIEMTARYSGLSEDELRELFL
;
A
#
# COMPACT_ATOMS: atom_id res chain seq x y z
N MET A 1 10.50 21.29 10.95
CA MET A 1 10.23 19.93 10.44
C MET A 1 11.29 19.58 9.41
N VAL A 2 11.77 18.34 9.37
CA VAL A 2 12.74 17.90 8.34
C VAL A 2 12.06 16.87 7.44
N GLY A 3 12.05 17.13 6.13
CA GLY A 3 11.55 16.23 5.10
C GLY A 3 12.72 15.68 4.28
N ILE A 4 12.83 14.35 4.21
CA ILE A 4 13.80 13.66 3.35
C ILE A 4 13.05 13.20 2.11
N LEU A 5 13.47 13.68 0.94
CA LEU A 5 12.77 13.49 -0.33
C LEU A 5 13.56 12.56 -1.25
N ASN A 6 12.85 11.67 -1.95
CA ASN A 6 13.41 10.77 -2.96
C ASN A 6 13.25 11.31 -4.40
N PHE A 7 12.84 12.57 -4.55
CA PHE A 7 12.69 13.28 -5.82
C PHE A 7 13.25 14.71 -5.68
N SER A 8 13.51 15.37 -6.81
CA SER A 8 13.96 16.76 -6.89
C SER A 8 12.82 17.72 -7.26
N PHE A 9 12.82 18.93 -6.71
CA PHE A 9 11.88 19.98 -7.09
C PHE A 9 12.24 20.64 -8.43
N ASP A 10 13.54 20.82 -8.66
CA ASP A 10 14.11 21.41 -9.88
C ASP A 10 15.26 20.54 -10.36
N GLU A 11 15.23 20.13 -11.62
CA GLU A 11 16.26 19.29 -12.26
C GLU A 11 17.42 20.11 -12.84
N THR A 12 17.32 21.44 -12.83
CA THR A 12 18.31 22.33 -13.45
C THR A 12 19.44 22.73 -12.50
N ASP A 13 19.16 22.85 -11.20
CA ASP A 13 20.16 23.13 -10.15
C ASP A 13 20.46 21.88 -9.33
N ASN A 14 21.59 21.24 -9.62
CA ASN A 14 22.05 20.03 -8.92
C ASN A 14 22.85 20.32 -7.64
N GLU A 15 23.29 21.56 -7.41
CA GLU A 15 24.09 21.91 -6.24
C GLU A 15 23.21 22.28 -5.04
N TYR A 16 22.01 22.80 -5.30
CA TYR A 16 21.06 23.13 -4.25
C TYR A 16 20.10 21.97 -3.95
N PHE A 17 20.43 21.19 -2.91
CA PHE A 17 19.66 20.02 -2.47
C PHE A 17 19.21 20.09 -0.99
N HIS A 18 19.56 21.16 -0.27
CA HIS A 18 19.11 21.42 1.09
C HIS A 18 18.29 22.72 1.11
N HIS A 19 16.97 22.62 1.22
CA HIS A 19 16.09 23.78 1.17
C HIS A 19 15.67 24.17 2.59
N GLU A 20 16.06 25.36 3.02
CA GLU A 20 15.50 25.98 4.23
C GLU A 20 14.34 26.92 3.83
N VAL A 21 13.12 26.53 4.18
CA VAL A 21 11.89 27.25 3.83
C VAL A 21 11.27 27.83 5.10
N LYS A 22 10.98 29.13 5.07
CA LYS A 22 10.34 29.89 6.16
C LYS A 22 9.08 30.60 5.65
N LEU A 23 8.11 30.79 6.54
CA LEU A 23 6.95 31.61 6.25
C LEU A 23 7.30 33.09 6.37
N VAL A 24 6.90 33.86 5.37
CA VAL A 24 7.13 35.32 5.31
C VAL A 24 5.78 36.02 5.27
N ASP A 25 5.64 37.08 6.05
CA ASP A 25 4.50 37.99 5.97
C ASP A 25 4.62 38.85 4.71
N LEU A 26 3.63 38.78 3.82
CA LEU A 26 3.70 39.41 2.50
C LEU A 26 3.62 40.94 2.52
N HIS A 27 3.11 41.54 3.59
CA HIS A 27 3.04 43.00 3.70
C HIS A 27 4.37 43.56 4.21
N THR A 28 4.90 42.96 5.27
CA THR A 28 6.11 43.44 5.94
C THR A 28 7.40 42.87 5.36
N HIS A 29 7.29 41.81 4.54
CA HIS A 29 8.39 41.01 4.01
C HIS A 29 9.33 40.46 5.10
N LYS A 30 8.82 40.31 6.33
CA LYS A 30 9.57 39.75 7.46
C LYS A 30 9.18 38.29 7.68
N VAL A 31 10.13 37.51 8.18
CA VAL A 31 9.86 36.14 8.63
C VAL A 31 8.79 36.20 9.71
N PHE A 32 7.69 35.49 9.49
CA PHE A 32 6.53 35.50 10.37
C PHE A 32 6.87 34.89 11.74
N TYR A 33 7.55 33.74 11.73
CA TYR A 33 7.99 33.07 12.96
C TYR A 33 9.27 32.25 12.69
N ASP A 34 10.33 32.58 13.42
CA ASP A 34 11.67 32.01 13.27
C ASP A 34 11.76 30.53 13.66
N LYS A 35 10.91 30.08 14.59
CA LYS A 35 10.86 28.66 15.02
C LYS A 35 10.12 27.75 14.04
N LEU A 36 9.44 28.31 13.04
CA LEU A 36 8.69 27.55 12.04
C LEU A 36 9.47 27.51 10.73
N ALA A 37 10.49 26.65 10.74
CA ALA A 37 11.32 26.34 9.58
C ALA A 37 11.06 24.91 9.09
N PHE A 38 11.01 24.76 7.78
CA PHE A 38 10.96 23.48 7.08
C PHE A 38 12.28 23.27 6.36
N ILE A 39 12.91 22.13 6.61
CA ILE A 39 14.15 21.72 5.94
C ILE A 39 13.80 20.57 5.02
N TYR A 40 14.03 20.72 3.72
CA TYR A 40 13.87 19.64 2.74
C TYR A 40 15.23 19.21 2.22
N LEU A 41 15.46 17.89 2.19
CA LEU A 41 16.69 17.28 1.71
C LEU A 41 16.39 16.43 0.47
N GLU A 42 16.89 16.84 -0.69
CA GLU A 42 16.71 16.14 -1.96
C GLU A 42 17.77 15.05 -2.15
N MET A 43 17.47 13.82 -1.74
CA MET A 43 18.44 12.72 -1.75
C MET A 43 19.00 12.35 -3.14
N PRO A 44 18.27 12.47 -4.27
CA PRO A 44 18.82 12.13 -5.59
C PRO A 44 20.06 12.96 -5.97
N LYS A 45 20.10 14.25 -5.63
CA LYS A 45 21.24 15.17 -5.85
C LYS A 45 22.44 14.85 -4.94
N PHE A 46 22.18 14.10 -3.87
CA PHE A 46 23.08 13.43 -2.93
C PHE A 46 24.24 12.56 -3.48
N SER A 47 25.17 12.97 -4.34
CA SER A 47 26.05 12.00 -5.03
C SER A 47 27.47 11.79 -4.48
N LYS A 48 27.86 12.45 -3.39
CA LYS A 48 29.25 12.37 -2.86
C LYS A 48 29.64 10.94 -2.44
N PRO A 49 30.79 10.40 -2.90
CA PRO A 49 31.33 9.13 -2.42
C PRO A 49 31.99 9.29 -1.04
N GLU A 50 32.40 8.17 -0.43
CA GLU A 50 32.95 8.15 0.93
C GLU A 50 34.18 9.04 1.10
N GLU A 51 35.03 9.11 0.07
CA GLU A 51 36.29 9.86 0.07
C GLU A 51 36.07 11.38 0.06
N GLU A 52 34.90 11.85 -0.38
CA GLU A 52 34.54 13.27 -0.51
C GLU A 52 33.68 13.76 0.67
N LEU A 53 33.54 12.96 1.74
CA LEU A 53 32.76 13.32 2.92
C LEU A 53 33.57 14.22 3.86
N GLU A 54 33.46 15.53 3.66
CA GLU A 54 34.17 16.54 4.45
C GLU A 54 33.45 16.87 5.76
N THR A 55 32.12 17.00 5.73
CA THR A 55 31.34 17.51 6.87
C THR A 55 30.50 16.43 7.56
N MET A 56 30.10 16.69 8.81
CA MET A 56 29.15 15.83 9.53
C MET A 56 27.81 15.73 8.78
N PHE A 57 27.42 16.79 8.08
CA PHE A 57 26.21 16.80 7.26
C PHE A 57 26.32 15.85 6.07
N ASP A 58 27.45 15.90 5.34
CA ASP A 58 27.73 14.95 4.25
C ASP A 58 27.69 13.50 4.76
N LYS A 59 28.30 13.25 5.92
CA LYS A 59 28.31 11.93 6.55
C LYS A 59 26.90 11.42 6.87
N TRP A 60 26.03 12.26 7.43
CA TRP A 60 24.64 11.89 7.68
C TRP A 60 23.86 11.61 6.39
N LEU A 61 24.02 12.45 5.37
CA LEU A 61 23.38 12.24 4.07
C LEU A 61 23.86 10.96 3.39
N PHE A 62 25.17 10.68 3.46
CA PHE A 62 25.74 9.45 2.95
C PHE A 62 25.16 8.22 3.63
N VAL A 63 25.04 8.24 4.96
CA VAL A 63 24.42 7.13 5.68
C VAL A 63 22.97 6.96 5.27
N LEU A 64 22.17 8.02 5.27
CA LEU A 64 20.75 7.93 4.91
C LEU A 64 20.53 7.43 3.48
N ARG A 65 21.38 7.84 2.53
CA ARG A 65 21.32 7.38 1.13
C ARG A 65 21.73 5.91 0.99
N ASN A 66 22.74 5.46 1.72
CA ASN A 66 23.36 4.14 1.55
C ASN A 66 22.96 3.14 2.66
N LEU A 67 22.02 3.48 3.55
CA LEU A 67 21.70 2.68 4.75
C LEU A 67 21.36 1.22 4.44
N SER A 68 20.66 0.98 3.34
CA SER A 68 20.26 -0.37 2.89
C SER A 68 21.41 -1.19 2.33
N SER A 69 22.46 -0.56 1.80
CA SER A 69 23.61 -1.20 1.16
C SER A 69 24.87 -1.20 2.04
N LEU A 70 24.87 -0.47 3.15
CA LEU A 70 25.97 -0.42 4.11
C LEU A 70 26.13 -1.76 4.82
N LEU A 71 26.93 -2.67 4.25
CA LEU A 71 27.24 -4.00 4.82
C LEU A 71 28.26 -3.95 5.95
N GLU A 72 29.16 -2.98 5.90
CA GLU A 72 30.17 -2.72 6.93
C GLU A 72 30.22 -1.23 7.23
N ARG A 73 30.84 -0.87 8.36
CA ARG A 73 30.98 0.51 8.78
C ARG A 73 32.06 1.23 7.95
N PRO A 74 31.71 2.29 7.19
CA PRO A 74 32.67 3.08 6.43
C PRO A 74 33.75 3.71 7.32
N ARG A 75 34.94 3.91 6.75
CA ARG A 75 36.07 4.58 7.43
C ARG A 75 35.76 6.05 7.72
N ALA A 76 34.98 6.70 6.85
CA ALA A 76 34.56 8.07 7.08
C ALA A 76 33.61 8.25 8.28
N LEU A 77 33.01 7.16 8.80
CA LEU A 77 31.93 7.17 9.80
C LEU A 77 32.33 6.54 11.15
N GLN A 78 33.57 6.74 11.59
CA GLN A 78 34.11 6.16 12.82
C GLN A 78 33.73 6.95 14.09
N GLU A 79 33.06 8.08 13.95
CA GLU A 79 32.68 8.93 15.08
C GLU A 79 31.68 8.24 16.00
N ARG A 80 31.80 8.54 17.31
CA ARG A 80 30.95 7.97 18.36
C ARG A 80 29.45 8.18 18.13
N VAL A 81 29.07 9.26 17.47
CA VAL A 81 27.66 9.55 17.14
C VAL A 81 27.03 8.45 16.28
N PHE A 82 27.82 7.81 15.40
CA PHE A 82 27.36 6.74 14.55
C PHE A 82 27.35 5.37 15.23
N ASN A 83 27.97 5.21 16.41
CA ASN A 83 27.98 3.92 17.11
C ASN A 83 26.56 3.43 17.38
N ARG A 84 25.69 4.30 17.92
CA ARG A 84 24.29 3.93 18.18
C ARG A 84 23.51 3.61 16.91
N LEU A 85 23.82 4.31 15.82
CA LEU A 85 23.19 4.08 14.53
C LEU A 85 23.57 2.71 13.98
N PHE A 86 24.86 2.38 14.00
CA PHE A 86 25.36 1.08 13.56
C PHE A 86 25.01 -0.04 14.54
N GLU A 87 24.97 0.17 15.85
CA GLU A 87 24.46 -0.79 16.82
C GLU A 87 22.98 -1.10 16.55
N ALA A 88 22.14 -0.08 16.32
CA ALA A 88 20.73 -0.26 15.98
C ALA A 88 20.55 -0.94 14.61
N ALA A 89 21.39 -0.60 13.63
CA ALA A 89 21.38 -1.21 12.30
C ALA A 89 21.97 -2.63 12.29
N GLU A 90 22.94 -2.95 13.15
CA GLU A 90 23.52 -4.28 13.34
C GLU A 90 22.54 -5.21 14.03
N ILE A 91 21.79 -4.72 15.03
CA ILE A 91 20.64 -5.43 15.60
C ILE A 91 19.57 -5.69 14.52
N ALA A 92 19.47 -4.83 13.49
CA ALA A 92 18.64 -5.04 12.31
C ALA A 92 19.31 -5.87 11.19
N LYS A 93 20.63 -6.08 11.24
CA LYS A 93 21.40 -6.97 10.35
C LYS A 93 21.48 -8.35 10.96
N PHE A 94 20.39 -9.07 10.77
CA PHE A 94 20.43 -10.51 10.67
C PHE A 94 21.69 -11.01 9.92
N SER A 95 22.38 -12.01 10.47
CA SER A 95 23.42 -12.80 9.80
C SER A 95 22.91 -13.38 8.48
N ARG A 96 23.78 -13.85 7.57
CA ARG A 96 23.33 -14.46 6.29
C ARG A 96 22.25 -15.53 6.47
N LYS A 97 22.32 -16.29 7.56
CA LYS A 97 21.30 -17.27 7.93
C LYS A 97 19.99 -16.59 8.31
N GLU A 98 20.02 -15.64 9.23
CA GLU A 98 18.83 -14.93 9.69
C GLU A 98 18.21 -14.04 8.58
N LEU A 99 19.02 -13.53 7.66
CA LEU A 99 18.56 -12.75 6.51
C LEU A 99 17.87 -13.68 5.50
N SER A 100 18.41 -14.89 5.30
CA SER A 100 17.74 -15.95 4.53
C SER A 100 16.43 -16.37 5.17
N GLU A 101 16.39 -16.58 6.49
CA GLU A 101 15.18 -16.91 7.25
C GLU A 101 14.14 -15.79 7.16
N TYR A 102 14.58 -14.53 7.21
CA TYR A 102 13.72 -13.37 7.02
C TYR A 102 13.15 -13.31 5.59
N TRP A 103 13.97 -13.50 4.55
CA TRP A 103 13.50 -13.56 3.16
C TRP A 103 12.54 -14.72 2.92
N GLU A 104 12.78 -15.87 3.54
CA GLU A 104 11.92 -17.04 3.46
C GLU A 104 10.59 -16.80 4.17
N SER A 105 10.60 -16.16 5.35
CA SER A 105 9.40 -15.71 6.05
C SER A 105 8.59 -14.71 5.22
N LEU A 106 9.26 -13.74 4.58
CA LEU A 106 8.63 -12.75 3.71
C LEU A 106 8.02 -13.40 2.46
N LYS A 107 8.71 -14.40 1.88
CA LYS A 107 8.20 -15.21 0.77
C LYS A 107 6.95 -15.99 1.20
N ASN A 108 7.00 -16.67 2.35
CA ASN A 108 5.87 -17.42 2.89
C ASN A 108 4.66 -16.51 3.16
N PHE A 109 4.89 -15.31 3.69
CA PHE A 109 3.83 -14.32 3.89
C PHE A 109 3.20 -13.87 2.56
N ARG A 110 4.01 -13.62 1.52
CA ARG A 110 3.52 -13.24 0.18
C ARG A 110 2.75 -14.36 -0.50
N ASP A 111 3.22 -15.60 -0.38
CA ASP A 111 2.55 -16.79 -0.91
C ASP A 111 1.20 -16.97 -0.19
N TRP A 112 1.19 -16.90 1.14
CA TRP A 112 -0.04 -16.94 1.95
C TRP A 112 -1.03 -15.83 1.58
N TYR A 113 -0.55 -14.58 1.46
CA TYR A 113 -1.38 -13.44 1.10
C TYR A 113 -2.00 -13.59 -0.30
N SER A 114 -1.24 -14.14 -1.25
CA SER A 114 -1.72 -14.42 -2.60
C SER A 114 -2.81 -15.50 -2.63
N VAL A 115 -2.64 -16.56 -1.82
CA VAL A 115 -3.67 -17.59 -1.63
C VAL A 115 -4.93 -16.99 -1.01
N MET A 116 -4.79 -16.24 0.10
CA MET A 116 -5.91 -15.61 0.78
C MET A 116 -6.68 -14.65 -0.13
N LYS A 117 -5.97 -13.80 -0.89
CA LYS A 117 -6.57 -12.88 -1.86
C LYS A 117 -7.35 -13.62 -2.94
N THR A 118 -6.82 -14.73 -3.42
CA THR A 118 -7.48 -15.57 -4.43
C THR A 118 -8.74 -16.24 -3.87
N GLN A 119 -8.66 -16.78 -2.66
CA GLN A 119 -9.81 -17.39 -1.97
C GLN A 119 -10.91 -16.36 -1.71
N LEU A 120 -10.56 -15.16 -1.24
CA LEU A 120 -11.52 -14.07 -1.03
C LEU A 120 -12.21 -13.67 -2.35
N LYS A 121 -11.43 -13.57 -3.45
CA LYS A 121 -11.99 -13.26 -4.77
C LYS A 121 -12.96 -14.35 -5.24
N LYS A 122 -12.59 -15.63 -5.10
CA LYS A 122 -13.46 -16.76 -5.44
C LYS A 122 -14.73 -16.77 -4.60
N GLY A 123 -14.62 -16.62 -3.28
CA GLY A 123 -15.77 -16.60 -2.37
C GLY A 123 -16.73 -15.44 -2.66
N ARG A 124 -16.23 -14.26 -3.03
CA ARG A 124 -17.07 -13.14 -3.49
C ARG A 124 -17.78 -13.45 -4.81
N GLU A 125 -17.09 -14.09 -5.75
CA GLU A 125 -17.67 -14.43 -7.05
C GLU A 125 -18.75 -15.51 -6.92
N GLU A 126 -18.48 -16.56 -6.13
CA GLU A 126 -19.43 -17.62 -5.79
C GLU A 126 -20.64 -17.06 -5.04
N GLY A 127 -20.41 -16.23 -4.02
CA GLY A 127 -21.48 -15.58 -3.27
C GLY A 127 -22.36 -14.68 -4.15
N ARG A 128 -21.76 -13.97 -5.11
CA ARG A 128 -22.51 -13.18 -6.10
C ARG A 128 -23.33 -14.06 -7.05
N LYS A 129 -22.76 -15.17 -7.54
CA LYS A 129 -23.47 -16.12 -8.41
C LYS A 129 -24.65 -16.76 -7.67
N ALA A 130 -24.43 -17.27 -6.46
CA ALA A 130 -25.47 -17.85 -5.63
C ALA A 130 -26.57 -16.83 -5.27
N GLY A 131 -26.18 -15.58 -4.97
CA GLY A 131 -27.14 -14.50 -4.70
C GLY A 131 -28.01 -14.15 -5.93
N LEU A 132 -27.41 -14.10 -7.13
CA LEU A 132 -28.16 -13.87 -8.37
C LEU A 132 -29.11 -15.02 -8.69
N GLU A 133 -28.67 -16.26 -8.51
CA GLU A 133 -29.50 -17.45 -8.74
C GLU A 133 -30.68 -17.51 -7.76
N LYS A 134 -30.41 -17.29 -6.47
CA LYS A 134 -31.46 -17.22 -5.45
C LYS A 134 -32.46 -16.10 -5.74
N GLY A 135 -31.98 -14.89 -6.05
CA GLY A 135 -32.85 -13.76 -6.39
C GLY A 135 -33.68 -14.00 -7.66
N ARG A 136 -33.10 -14.66 -8.67
CA ARG A 136 -33.84 -15.09 -9.86
C ARG A 136 -34.95 -16.06 -9.48
N ARG A 137 -34.65 -17.07 -8.66
CA ARG A 137 -35.63 -18.08 -8.24
C ARG A 137 -36.76 -17.48 -7.40
N GLU A 138 -36.45 -16.58 -6.47
CA GLU A 138 -37.43 -15.83 -5.67
C GLU A 138 -38.34 -14.95 -6.56
N MET A 139 -37.78 -14.31 -7.59
CA MET A 139 -38.57 -13.53 -8.57
C MET A 139 -39.50 -14.43 -9.40
N GLN A 140 -39.00 -15.58 -9.88
CA GLN A 140 -39.80 -16.57 -10.60
C GLN A 140 -40.98 -17.05 -9.75
N TRP A 141 -40.72 -17.34 -8.47
CA TRP A 141 -41.73 -17.72 -7.49
C TRP A 141 -42.78 -16.63 -7.27
N MET A 142 -42.35 -15.40 -6.99
CA MET A 142 -43.27 -14.29 -6.75
C MET A 142 -44.15 -13.98 -7.98
N ASN A 143 -43.57 -14.07 -9.18
CA ASN A 143 -44.33 -13.90 -10.43
C ASN A 143 -45.37 -15.01 -10.61
N ALA A 144 -45.02 -16.26 -10.31
CA ALA A 144 -45.96 -17.38 -10.38
C ALA A 144 -47.13 -17.23 -9.39
N CYS A 145 -46.86 -16.78 -8.16
CA CYS A 145 -47.92 -16.49 -7.18
C CYS A 145 -48.89 -15.42 -7.68
N LYS A 146 -48.38 -14.29 -8.21
CA LYS A 146 -49.24 -13.23 -8.77
C LYS A 146 -50.06 -13.70 -9.96
N MET A 147 -49.47 -14.45 -10.88
CA MET A 147 -50.18 -15.02 -12.03
C MET A 147 -51.31 -15.96 -11.59
N LYS A 148 -51.08 -16.73 -10.52
CA LYS A 148 -52.10 -17.61 -9.95
C LYS A 148 -53.22 -16.85 -9.25
N GLU A 149 -52.90 -15.78 -8.53
CA GLU A 149 -53.88 -14.85 -7.93
C GLU A 149 -54.76 -14.19 -9.01
N ASP A 150 -54.18 -13.85 -10.16
CA ASP A 150 -54.89 -13.33 -11.34
C ASP A 150 -55.71 -14.39 -12.11
N GLY A 151 -55.75 -15.64 -11.62
CA GLY A 151 -56.56 -16.72 -12.17
C GLY A 151 -55.97 -17.42 -13.41
N MET A 152 -54.68 -17.24 -13.70
CA MET A 152 -54.03 -17.93 -14.81
C MET A 152 -53.94 -19.46 -14.58
N SER A 153 -53.98 -20.22 -15.68
CA SER A 153 -53.77 -21.67 -15.66
C SER A 153 -52.32 -22.03 -15.32
N ILE A 154 -52.07 -23.26 -14.85
CA ILE A 154 -50.71 -23.76 -14.54
C ILE A 154 -49.82 -23.70 -15.80
N GLU A 155 -50.37 -24.09 -16.95
CA GLU A 155 -49.66 -24.05 -18.25
C GLU A 155 -49.22 -22.62 -18.63
N MET A 156 -50.11 -21.63 -18.49
CA MET A 156 -49.77 -20.23 -18.75
C MET A 156 -48.79 -19.68 -17.72
N THR A 157 -48.91 -20.07 -16.46
CA THR A 157 -47.99 -19.67 -15.39
C THR A 157 -46.59 -20.23 -15.64
N ALA A 158 -46.46 -21.49 -16.07
CA ALA A 158 -45.17 -22.11 -16.43
C ALA A 158 -44.48 -21.35 -17.57
N ARG A 159 -45.25 -20.98 -18.60
CA ARG A 159 -44.75 -20.27 -19.78
C ARG A 159 -44.11 -18.91 -19.45
N TYR A 160 -44.62 -18.18 -18.47
CA TYR A 160 -44.17 -16.80 -18.18
C TYR A 160 -43.33 -16.66 -16.90
N SER A 161 -43.52 -17.52 -15.90
CA SER A 161 -42.72 -17.49 -14.66
C SER A 161 -41.35 -18.14 -14.81
N GLY A 162 -41.17 -19.01 -15.81
CA GLY A 162 -39.93 -19.77 -16.01
C GLY A 162 -39.72 -20.88 -14.97
N LEU A 163 -40.78 -21.29 -14.28
CA LEU A 163 -40.87 -22.52 -13.48
C LEU A 163 -41.48 -23.65 -14.33
N SER A 164 -41.13 -24.90 -14.03
CA SER A 164 -41.76 -26.05 -14.71
C SER A 164 -43.19 -26.29 -14.18
N GLU A 165 -44.02 -27.00 -14.95
CA GLU A 165 -45.36 -27.37 -14.46
C GLU A 165 -45.30 -28.25 -13.21
N ASP A 166 -44.30 -29.14 -13.10
CA ASP A 166 -44.12 -29.99 -11.92
C ASP A 166 -43.76 -29.15 -10.69
N GLU A 167 -42.85 -28.17 -10.83
CA GLU A 167 -42.49 -27.22 -9.77
C GLU A 167 -43.70 -26.40 -9.33
N LEU A 168 -44.56 -25.98 -10.26
CA LEU A 168 -45.78 -25.23 -9.98
C LEU A 168 -46.87 -26.10 -9.33
N ARG A 169 -46.95 -27.38 -9.69
CA ARG A 169 -47.88 -28.33 -9.06
C ARG A 169 -47.48 -28.58 -7.62
N GLU A 170 -46.20 -28.80 -7.32
CA GLU A 170 -45.72 -28.92 -5.94
C GLU A 170 -45.92 -27.63 -5.11
N LEU A 171 -45.93 -26.47 -5.77
CA LEU A 171 -46.11 -25.17 -5.12
C LEU A 171 -47.56 -24.82 -4.77
N PHE A 172 -48.53 -25.31 -5.54
CA PHE A 172 -49.92 -24.85 -5.48
C PHE A 172 -50.97 -25.96 -5.30
N LEU A 173 -50.58 -27.24 -5.31
CA LEU A 173 -51.45 -28.40 -5.11
C LEU A 173 -50.93 -29.26 -3.95
#